data_AF-A0A8H7A5C0-F1
#
_entry.id   AF-A0A8H7A5C0-F1
#
_cell.length_a   1.000
_cell.length_b   1.000
_cell.length_c   1.000
_cell.angle_alpha   90.00
_cell.angle_beta   90.00
_cell.angle_gamma   90.00
#
_symmetry.space_group_name_H-M   'P 1'
#
loop_
_entity.id
_entity.type
_entity.pdbx_description
1 polymer ?
#
loop_
_entity_poly.entity_id
_entity_poly.type
_entity_poly.pdbx_seq_one_letter_code
_entity_poly.pdbx_strand_id
1 'polypeptide(L)'
;MATAAAQKEAQVKLEEYIEKIHYSDRYSDDMYEYRHVILPKPLLKMIPKQYFSPEDAGTLRLLTEQEWRGIGITQSLGWEHYEVHAPEPHVLLFRRRKDYIPPQHIAGKAVRRK
;
A
#
# COMPACT_ATOMS: atom_id res chain seq x y z
N MET A 1 24.33 -19.46 0.89
CA MET A 1 22.88 -19.66 1.08
C MET A 1 22.52 -19.12 2.45
N ALA A 2 21.59 -18.18 2.56
CA ALA A 2 21.14 -17.71 3.88
C ALA A 2 20.41 -18.87 4.59
N THR A 3 20.67 -19.05 5.88
CA THR A 3 20.05 -20.12 6.67
C THR A 3 18.55 -19.82 6.89
N ALA A 4 17.72 -20.86 7.03
CA ALA A 4 16.29 -20.71 7.31
C ALA A 4 16.02 -19.86 8.57
N ALA A 5 16.93 -19.86 9.53
CA ALA A 5 16.90 -19.01 10.71
C ALA A 5 17.00 -17.51 10.36
N ALA A 6 17.93 -17.12 9.48
CA ALA A 6 18.09 -15.73 9.05
C ALA A 6 16.88 -15.22 8.25
N GLN A 7 16.24 -16.08 7.46
CA GLN A 7 15.00 -15.73 6.75
C GLN A 7 13.84 -15.52 7.73
N LYS A 8 13.74 -16.38 8.75
CA LYS A 8 12.72 -16.24 9.80
C LYS A 8 12.89 -14.96 10.61
N GLU A 9 14.13 -14.60 10.97
CA GLU A 9 14.42 -13.34 11.65
C GLU A 9 14.10 -12.10 10.79
N ALA A 10 14.40 -12.14 9.49
CA ALA A 10 14.06 -11.07 8.56
C ALA A 10 12.54 -10.90 8.42
N GLN A 11 11.80 -12.00 8.44
CA GLN A 11 10.34 -11.98 8.37
C GLN A 11 9.72 -11.39 9.64
N VAL A 12 10.21 -11.77 10.83
CA VAL A 12 9.73 -11.18 12.11
C VAL A 12 10.00 -9.68 12.15
N LYS A 13 11.18 -9.22 11.69
CA LYS A 13 11.48 -7.79 11.59
C LYS A 13 10.58 -7.08 10.59
N LEU A 14 10.27 -7.72 9.45
CA LEU A 14 9.36 -7.18 8.46
C LEU A 14 7.97 -6.96 9.05
N GLU A 15 7.44 -7.96 9.76
CA GLU A 15 6.15 -7.89 10.46
C GLU A 15 6.14 -6.74 11.48
N GLU A 16 7.20 -6.62 12.31
CA GLU A 16 7.34 -5.52 13.28
C GLU A 16 7.35 -4.14 12.60
N TYR A 17 7.96 -4.02 11.41
CA TYR A 17 7.94 -2.77 10.66
C TYR A 17 6.58 -2.50 10.01
N ILE A 18 5.85 -3.53 9.58
CA ILE A 18 4.50 -3.39 9.02
C ILE A 18 3.55 -2.83 10.10
N GLU A 19 3.65 -3.30 11.33
CA GLU A 19 2.85 -2.79 12.46
C GLU A 19 3.13 -1.31 12.78
N LYS A 20 4.32 -0.82 12.42
CA LYS A 20 4.75 0.57 12.61
C LYS A 20 4.37 1.50 11.45
N ILE A 21 3.65 1.00 10.43
CA ILE A 21 3.14 1.85 9.35
C ILE A 21 2.11 2.83 9.92
N HIS A 22 2.34 4.11 9.67
CA HIS A 22 1.45 5.17 10.16
C HIS A 22 0.46 5.60 9.06
N TYR A 23 -0.82 5.69 9.43
CA TYR A 23 -1.90 6.12 8.56
C TYR A 23 -2.44 7.45 9.06
N SER A 24 -2.41 8.48 8.23
CA SER A 24 -3.00 9.78 8.60
C SER A 24 -4.53 9.77 8.61
N ASP A 25 -5.10 10.82 9.21
CA ASP A 25 -6.51 11.12 9.06
C ASP A 25 -6.89 11.37 7.60
N ARG A 26 -8.16 11.11 7.30
CA ARG A 26 -8.70 11.31 5.94
C ARG A 26 -9.15 12.75 5.80
N TYR A 27 -8.77 13.38 4.70
CA TYR A 27 -9.22 14.70 4.30
C TYR A 27 -9.83 14.62 2.90
N SER A 28 -10.67 15.56 2.51
CA SER A 28 -11.43 15.42 1.27
C SER A 28 -11.72 16.75 0.60
N ASP A 29 -11.75 16.75 -0.72
CA ASP A 29 -12.32 17.82 -1.56
C ASP A 29 -13.68 17.40 -2.12
N ASP A 30 -14.19 18.07 -3.14
CA ASP A 30 -15.50 17.75 -3.73
C ASP A 30 -15.57 16.38 -4.44
N MET A 31 -14.44 15.87 -4.94
CA MET A 31 -14.38 14.67 -5.80
C MET A 31 -13.70 13.47 -5.13
N TYR A 32 -12.70 13.73 -4.29
CA TYR A 32 -11.80 12.72 -3.73
C TYR A 32 -11.68 12.83 -2.21
N GLU A 33 -11.38 11.68 -1.63
CA GLU A 33 -10.88 11.52 -0.28
C GLU A 33 -9.40 11.16 -0.35
N TYR A 34 -8.60 11.74 0.52
CA TYR A 34 -7.15 11.65 0.52
C TYR A 34 -6.65 11.18 1.88
N ARG A 35 -5.48 10.56 1.85
CA ARG A 35 -4.72 10.14 3.02
C ARG A 35 -3.27 9.95 2.59
N HIS A 36 -2.34 10.25 3.48
CA HIS A 36 -0.95 9.80 3.32
C HIS A 36 -0.63 8.65 4.28
N VAL A 37 0.23 7.74 3.83
CA VAL A 37 0.77 6.63 4.61
C VAL A 37 2.27 6.83 4.76
N ILE A 38 2.76 6.73 5.98
CA ILE A 38 4.18 6.92 6.29
C ILE A 38 4.78 5.56 6.63
N LEU A 39 5.72 5.10 5.80
CA LEU A 39 6.46 3.88 6.01
C LEU A 39 7.63 4.12 6.99
N PRO A 40 7.92 3.15 7.87
CA PRO A 40 9.17 3.18 8.62
C PRO A 40 10.37 3.14 7.68
N LYS A 41 11.37 3.98 7.93
CA LYS A 41 12.60 4.03 7.11
C LYS A 41 13.29 2.65 6.94
N PRO A 42 13.31 1.75 7.94
CA PRO A 42 13.83 0.40 7.75
C PRO A 42 13.01 -0.43 6.75
N LEU A 43 11.68 -0.30 6.75
CA LEU A 43 10.80 -0.99 5.81
C LEU A 43 11.08 -0.54 4.38
N LEU A 44 11.23 0.78 4.15
CA LEU A 44 11.54 1.34 2.83
C LEU A 44 12.81 0.71 2.23
N LYS A 45 13.85 0.47 3.04
CA LYS A 45 15.11 -0.15 2.60
C LYS A 45 14.96 -1.63 2.21
N MET A 46 13.92 -2.30 2.70
CA MET A 46 13.63 -3.71 2.41
C MET A 46 12.77 -3.88 1.15
N ILE A 47 12.19 -2.80 0.61
CA ILE A 47 11.34 -2.86 -0.57
C ILE A 47 12.18 -3.22 -1.81
N PRO A 48 11.69 -4.10 -2.70
CA PRO A 48 12.37 -4.44 -3.95
C PRO A 48 12.68 -3.21 -4.81
N LYS A 49 13.90 -3.14 -5.35
CA LYS A 49 14.38 -2.01 -6.19
C LYS A 49 13.48 -1.70 -7.39
N GLN A 50 12.74 -2.69 -7.91
CA GLN A 50 11.78 -2.54 -9.02
C GLN A 50 10.56 -1.66 -8.70
N TYR A 51 10.31 -1.38 -7.41
CA TYR A 51 9.26 -0.47 -6.95
C TYR A 51 9.77 0.96 -6.78
N PHE A 52 11.05 1.20 -7.00
CA PHE A 52 11.63 2.54 -7.01
C PHE A 52 11.63 3.11 -8.42
N SER A 53 11.46 4.43 -8.53
CA SER A 53 11.58 5.13 -9.80
C SER A 53 13.04 5.06 -10.29
N PRO A 54 13.28 4.80 -11.59
CA PRO A 54 14.63 4.85 -12.15
C PRO A 54 15.16 6.29 -12.31
N GLU A 55 14.26 7.28 -12.39
CA GLU A 55 14.59 8.68 -12.65
C GLU A 55 14.82 9.46 -11.35
N ASP A 56 14.10 9.12 -10.29
CA ASP A 56 14.15 9.81 -9.01
C ASP A 56 14.88 8.93 -7.97
N ALA A 57 16.06 9.42 -7.54
CA ALA A 57 16.93 8.68 -6.64
C ALA A 57 16.31 8.51 -5.25
N GLY A 58 15.64 7.36 -5.04
CA GLY A 58 15.19 6.90 -3.73
C GLY A 58 13.69 7.01 -3.46
N THR A 59 12.88 7.44 -4.43
CA THR A 59 11.42 7.46 -4.31
C THR A 59 10.79 6.21 -4.91
N LEU A 60 9.63 5.82 -4.38
CA LEU A 60 8.82 4.76 -4.98
C LEU A 60 8.16 5.29 -6.26
N ARG A 61 8.04 4.45 -7.29
CA ARG A 61 7.16 4.75 -8.42
C ARG A 61 5.69 4.66 -7.99
N LEU A 62 4.76 5.02 -8.87
CA LEU A 62 3.36 4.73 -8.66
C LEU A 62 3.15 3.21 -8.53
N LEU A 63 2.41 2.82 -7.50
CA LEU A 63 2.21 1.42 -7.09
C LEU A 63 0.76 1.06 -7.32
N THR A 64 0.54 -0.10 -7.93
CA THR A 64 -0.80 -0.69 -8.06
C THR A 64 -1.32 -1.19 -6.72
N GLU A 65 -2.62 -1.46 -6.62
CA GLU A 65 -3.23 -2.00 -5.38
C GLU A 65 -2.54 -3.27 -4.88
N GLN A 66 -2.18 -4.18 -5.78
CA GLN A 66 -1.51 -5.42 -5.41
C GLN A 66 -0.11 -5.16 -4.86
N GLU A 67 0.62 -4.20 -5.43
CA GLU A 67 2.00 -3.89 -5.04
C GLU A 67 2.07 -3.22 -3.68
N TRP A 68 1.24 -2.19 -3.43
CA TRP A 68 1.27 -1.52 -2.13
C TRP A 68 0.69 -2.39 -1.01
N ARG A 69 -0.28 -3.27 -1.30
CA ARG A 69 -0.73 -4.29 -0.35
C ARG A 69 0.37 -5.30 -0.06
N GLY A 70 1.17 -5.67 -1.05
CA GLY A 70 2.32 -6.57 -0.91
C GLY A 70 3.43 -6.02 0.00
N ILE A 71 3.54 -4.69 0.14
CA ILE A 71 4.47 -4.04 1.09
C ILE A 71 3.96 -4.15 2.55
N GLY A 72 2.70 -4.50 2.74
CA GLY A 72 2.05 -4.58 4.06
C GLY A 72 1.17 -3.36 4.38
N ILE A 73 0.95 -2.45 3.42
CA ILE A 73 -0.02 -1.36 3.60
C ILE A 73 -1.43 -1.94 3.56
N THR A 74 -2.22 -1.71 4.61
CA THR A 74 -3.58 -2.20 4.74
C THR A 74 -4.57 -1.06 4.86
N GLN A 75 -5.44 -0.92 3.87
CA GLN A 75 -6.56 0.02 3.88
C GLN A 75 -7.77 -0.55 3.15
N SER A 76 -8.91 0.13 3.22
CA SER A 76 -10.15 -0.24 2.53
C SER A 76 -9.97 -0.30 1.01
N LEU A 77 -10.97 -0.77 0.28
CA LEU A 77 -10.94 -0.78 -1.19
C LEU A 77 -11.06 0.63 -1.78
N GLY A 78 -10.55 0.78 -3.01
CA GLY A 78 -10.69 1.98 -3.84
C GLY A 78 -9.61 3.04 -3.67
N TRP A 79 -8.60 2.80 -2.85
CA TRP A 79 -7.47 3.72 -2.70
C TRP A 79 -6.43 3.52 -3.80
N GLU A 80 -6.03 4.64 -4.41
CA GLU A 80 -5.05 4.72 -5.50
C GLU A 80 -3.82 5.49 -5.01
N HIS A 81 -2.63 4.93 -5.18
CA HIS A 81 -1.37 5.66 -5.00
C HIS A 81 -1.22 6.59 -6.20
N TYR A 82 -1.45 7.89 -6.01
CA TYR A 82 -1.66 8.82 -7.14
C TYR A 82 -0.49 9.76 -7.40
N GLU A 83 0.35 10.01 -6.40
CA GLU A 83 1.45 10.97 -6.51
C GLU A 83 2.63 10.56 -5.62
N VAL A 84 3.83 10.83 -6.13
CA VAL A 84 5.09 10.54 -5.44
C VAL A 84 5.57 11.82 -4.74
N HIS A 85 5.81 11.73 -3.44
CA HIS A 85 6.31 12.85 -2.66
C HIS A 85 7.85 12.83 -2.60
N ALA A 86 8.51 13.53 -3.53
CA ALA A 86 9.97 13.51 -3.65
C ALA A 86 10.76 13.95 -2.39
N PRO A 87 10.34 14.98 -1.62
CA PRO A 87 11.05 15.39 -0.41
C PRO A 87 11.10 14.31 0.68
N GLU A 88 10.06 13.50 0.80
CA GLU A 88 9.96 12.44 1.81
C GLU A 88 9.56 11.10 1.16
N PRO A 89 10.52 10.29 0.68
CA PRO A 89 10.26 9.07 -0.11
C PRO A 89 9.53 7.96 0.66
N HIS A 90 9.41 8.11 1.97
CA HIS A 90 8.72 7.19 2.86
C HIS A 90 7.26 7.59 3.07
N VAL A 91 6.81 8.70 2.49
CA VAL A 91 5.42 9.17 2.51
C VAL A 91 4.76 8.83 1.17
N LEU A 92 3.71 8.03 1.20
CA LEU A 92 2.92 7.65 0.03
C LEU A 92 1.57 8.36 0.07
N LEU A 93 1.19 8.97 -1.05
CA LEU A 93 -0.05 9.74 -1.18
C LEU A 93 -1.14 8.90 -1.83
N PHE A 94 -2.24 8.70 -1.12
CA PHE A 94 -3.39 7.96 -1.61
C PHE A 94 -4.59 8.87 -1.81
N ARG A 95 -5.36 8.59 -2.86
CA ARG A 95 -6.68 9.18 -3.08
C ARG A 95 -7.71 8.09 -3.38
N ARG A 96 -8.97 8.37 -3.10
CA ARG A 96 -10.11 7.52 -3.42
C ARG A 96 -11.26 8.40 -3.85
N ARG A 97 -11.94 8.03 -4.94
CA ARG A 97 -13.16 8.71 -5.37
C ARG A 97 -14.27 8.59 -4.31
N LYS A 98 -14.97 9.67 -4.00
CA LYS A 98 -16.08 9.65 -3.02
C LYS A 98 -17.26 8.79 -3.48
N ASP A 99 -17.48 8.72 -4.78
CA ASP A 99 -18.50 7.89 -5.42
C ASP A 99 -18.02 6.46 -5.71
N TYR A 100 -16.90 6.03 -5.11
CA TYR A 100 -16.39 4.68 -5.30
C TYR A 100 -17.39 3.63 -4.80
N ILE A 101 -17.85 2.80 -5.73
CA ILE A 101 -18.68 1.63 -5.44
C ILE A 101 -17.75 0.40 -5.50
N PRO A 102 -17.53 -0.30 -4.37
CA PRO A 102 -16.77 -1.54 -4.39
C PRO A 102 -17.40 -2.53 -5.37
N PRO A 103 -16.59 -3.29 -6.14
CA PRO A 103 -17.12 -4.36 -6.96
C PRO A 103 -17.99 -5.28 -6.10
N GLN A 104 -19.28 -5.34 -6.41
CA GLN A 104 -20.16 -6.29 -5.72
C GLN A 104 -19.68 -7.68 -6.12
N HIS A 105 -19.19 -8.46 -5.14
CA HIS A 105 -19.05 -9.88 -5.35
C HIS A 105 -20.43 -10.39 -5.78
N ILE A 106 -20.54 -10.88 -7.02
CA ILE A 106 -21.74 -11.59 -7.47
C ILE A 106 -21.79 -12.87 -6.64
N ALA A 107 -22.37 -12.78 -5.44
CA ALA A 107 -22.79 -13.94 -4.69
C ALA A 107 -23.83 -14.63 -5.58
N GLY A 108 -23.41 -15.74 -6.19
CA GLY A 108 -24.23 -16.47 -7.15
C GLY A 108 -25.62 -16.66 -6.58
N LYS A 109 -26.62 -16.04 -7.22
CA LYS A 109 -28.02 -16.34 -6.93
C LYS A 109 -28.19 -17.82 -7.23
N ALA A 110 -28.19 -18.64 -6.17
CA ALA A 110 -28.58 -20.03 -6.25
C ALA A 110 -29.97 -20.07 -6.89
N VAL A 111 -30.02 -20.50 -8.15
CA VAL A 111 -31.26 -20.72 -8.88
C VAL A 111 -31.93 -21.90 -8.18
N ARG A 112 -32.84 -21.58 -7.25
CA ARG A 112 -33.76 -22.55 -6.65
C ARG A 112 -34.72 -23.00 -7.75
N ARG A 113 -34.33 -24.05 -8.49
CA ARG A 113 -35.23 -24.76 -9.40
C ARG A 113 -36.32 -25.41 -8.54
N LYS A 114 -37.57 -25.09 -8.83
CA LYS A 114 -38.76 -25.83 -8.39
C LYS A 114 -38.91 -27.07 -9.25
#